data_AF-A0A845Z9X1-F1
#
_entry.id   AF-A0A845Z9X1-F1
#
_cell.length_a   1.000
_cell.length_b   1.000
_cell.length_c   1.000
_cell.angle_alpha   90.00
_cell.angle_beta   90.00
_cell.angle_gamma   90.00
#
_symmetry.space_group_name_H-M   'P 1'
#
loop_
_entity.id
_entity.type
_entity.pdbx_description
1 polymer ?
#
loop_
_entity_poly.entity_id
_entity_poly.type
_entity_poly.pdbx_seq_one_letter_code
_entity_poly.pdbx_strand_id
1 'polypeptide(L)'
;MKLVERHVITKSHYLWSEIDHKAFLSKNLFNLANYYYRQYFFENKKKLNFNELYHQVSKSDDYQALPTKVSKQIIRRLDSAWSSYFA
;
A
#
# COMPACT_ATOMS: atom_id res chain seq x y z
N MET A 1 -28.09 -12.25 5.36
CA MET A 1 -27.41 -11.05 4.84
C MET A 1 -27.46 -9.99 5.93
N LYS A 2 -26.32 -9.47 6.40
CA LYS A 2 -26.31 -8.40 7.42
C LYS A 2 -26.52 -7.05 6.73
N LEU A 3 -27.41 -6.20 7.26
CA LEU A 3 -27.53 -4.83 6.79
C LEU A 3 -26.21 -4.11 7.09
N VAL A 4 -25.63 -3.44 6.09
CA VAL A 4 -24.40 -2.65 6.24
C VAL A 4 -24.63 -1.25 5.71
N GLU A 5 -24.05 -0.26 6.38
CA GLU A 5 -24.06 1.12 5.92
C GLU A 5 -23.00 1.35 4.85
N ARG A 6 -23.33 2.16 3.83
CA ARG A 6 -22.41 2.54 2.75
C ARG A 6 -22.47 4.05 2.53
N HIS A 7 -21.34 4.72 2.74
CA HIS A 7 -21.17 6.12 2.36
C HIS A 7 -20.50 6.22 0.98
N VAL A 8 -21.14 6.95 0.05
CA VAL A 8 -20.55 7.27 -1.26
C VAL A 8 -20.12 8.72 -1.22
N ILE A 9 -18.81 8.95 -1.29
CA ILE A 9 -18.22 10.30 -1.24
C ILE A 9 -18.01 10.78 -2.68
N THR A 10 -18.70 11.85 -3.07
CA THR A 10 -18.51 12.54 -4.36
C THR A 10 -17.59 13.74 -4.20
N LYS A 11 -17.14 14.35 -5.31
CA LYS A 11 -16.25 15.53 -5.31
C LYS A 11 -16.79 16.73 -4.53
N SER A 12 -18.11 16.85 -4.39
CA SER A 12 -18.77 17.92 -3.64
C SER A 12 -18.87 17.65 -2.14
N HIS A 13 -18.52 16.45 -1.68
CA HIS A 13 -18.58 16.09 -0.27
C HIS A 13 -17.44 16.75 0.51
N TYR A 14 -17.70 17.25 1.72
CA TYR A 14 -16.73 18.00 2.51
C TYR A 14 -15.43 17.21 2.82
N LEU A 15 -15.54 15.89 3.02
CA LEU A 15 -14.39 14.99 3.22
C LEU A 15 -13.61 14.62 1.94
N TRP A 16 -14.09 15.01 0.75
CA TRP A 16 -13.50 14.54 -0.52
C TRP A 16 -12.00 14.83 -0.60
N SER A 17 -11.59 16.07 -0.31
CA SER A 17 -10.19 16.49 -0.44
C SER A 17 -9.27 15.72 0.50
N GLU A 18 -9.72 15.40 1.71
CA GLU A 18 -8.92 14.66 2.68
C GLU A 18 -8.76 13.20 2.25
N ILE A 19 -9.84 12.56 1.82
CA ILE A 19 -9.82 11.16 1.34
C ILE A 19 -8.96 11.03 0.09
N ASP A 20 -9.09 11.97 -0.86
CA ASP A 20 -8.28 12.00 -2.07
C ASP A 20 -6.79 12.14 -1.75
N HIS A 21 -6.44 13.06 -0.84
CA HIS A 21 -5.06 13.22 -0.40
C HIS A 21 -4.51 11.94 0.27
N LYS A 22 -5.28 11.28 1.15
CA LYS A 22 -4.85 10.01 1.75
C LYS A 22 -4.73 8.88 0.73
N ALA A 23 -5.61 8.83 -0.28
CA ALA A 23 -5.50 7.87 -1.38
C ALA A 23 -4.24 8.10 -2.21
N PHE A 24 -3.88 9.37 -2.46
CA PHE A 24 -2.63 9.73 -3.14
C PHE A 24 -1.40 9.24 -2.36
N LEU A 25 -1.32 9.53 -1.06
CA LEU A 25 -0.21 9.05 -0.21
C LEU A 25 -0.13 7.52 -0.18
N SER A 26 -1.28 6.84 -0.11
CA SER A 26 -1.36 5.38 -0.14
C SER A 26 -0.79 4.80 -1.44
N LYS A 27 -1.13 5.42 -2.58
CA LYS A 27 -0.59 5.06 -3.90
C LYS A 27 0.93 5.22 -3.96
N ASN A 28 1.48 6.29 -3.39
CA ASN A 28 2.92 6.52 -3.40
C ASN A 28 3.67 5.43 -2.63
N LEU A 29 3.23 5.12 -1.40
CA LEU A 29 3.81 4.03 -0.62
C LEU A 29 3.68 2.67 -1.32
N PHE A 30 2.52 2.39 -1.93
CA PHE A 30 2.32 1.17 -2.70
C PHE A 30 3.32 1.07 -3.87
N ASN A 31 3.49 2.15 -4.63
CA ASN A 31 4.40 2.20 -5.77
C ASN A 31 5.86 2.05 -5.34
N LEU A 32 6.28 2.71 -4.26
CA LEU A 32 7.62 2.58 -3.69
C LEU A 32 7.90 1.14 -3.27
N ALA A 33 7.00 0.53 -2.50
CA ALA A 33 7.16 -0.85 -2.07
C ALA A 33 7.16 -1.84 -3.25
N ASN A 34 6.33 -1.59 -4.26
CA ASN A 34 6.27 -2.43 -5.46
C ASN A 34 7.51 -2.30 -6.33
N TYR A 35 8.14 -1.12 -6.35
CA TYR A 35 9.44 -0.93 -7.01
C TYR A 35 10.49 -1.89 -6.43
N TYR A 36 10.63 -1.96 -5.10
CA TYR A 36 11.59 -2.87 -4.47
C TYR A 36 11.31 -4.35 -4.77
N TYR A 37 10.05 -4.78 -4.72
CA TYR A 37 9.68 -6.13 -5.16
C TYR A 37 10.10 -6.40 -6.60
N ARG A 38 9.81 -5.46 -7.52
CA ARG A 38 10.15 -5.61 -8.94
C ARG A 38 11.64 -5.68 -9.19
N GLN A 39 12.43 -4.83 -8.52
CA GLN A 39 13.90 -4.86 -8.65
C GLN A 39 14.43 -6.23 -8.24
N TYR A 40 14.01 -6.72 -7.06
CA TYR A 40 14.41 -8.04 -6.59
C TYR A 40 13.95 -9.17 -7.52
N PHE A 41 12.72 -9.09 -8.02
CA PHE A 41 12.17 -10.07 -8.96
C PHE A 41 12.96 -10.11 -10.27
N PHE A 42 13.29 -8.97 -10.86
CA PHE A 42 13.97 -8.96 -12.15
C PHE A 42 15.36 -9.60 -12.08
N GLU A 43 16.06 -9.39 -10.97
CA GLU A 43 17.37 -9.97 -10.70
C GLU A 43 17.29 -11.45 -10.28
N ASN A 44 16.41 -11.79 -9.34
CA ASN A 44 16.43 -13.09 -8.65
C ASN A 44 15.35 -14.07 -9.12
N LYS A 45 14.37 -13.61 -9.92
CA LYS A 45 13.16 -14.34 -10.32
C LYS A 45 12.35 -14.90 -9.13
N LYS A 46 12.49 -14.26 -7.97
CA LYS A 46 11.87 -14.64 -6.70
C LYS A 46 11.13 -13.45 -6.10
N LYS A 47 10.24 -13.74 -5.15
CA LYS A 47 9.62 -12.72 -4.30
C LYS A 47 10.57 -12.32 -3.16
N LEU A 48 10.72 -11.02 -2.93
CA LEU A 48 11.45 -10.48 -1.77
C LEU A 48 10.76 -10.89 -0.46
N ASN A 49 11.50 -11.05 0.65
CA ASN A 49 10.84 -11.31 1.93
C ASN A 49 10.08 -10.07 2.41
N PHE A 50 8.91 -10.27 3.04
CA PHE A 50 8.11 -9.19 3.59
C PHE A 50 8.86 -8.32 4.62
N ASN A 51 9.63 -8.95 5.51
CA ASN A 51 10.38 -8.22 6.53
C ASN A 51 11.50 -7.38 5.91
N GLU A 52 12.19 -7.92 4.91
CA GLU A 52 13.22 -7.18 4.16
C GLU A 52 12.63 -5.95 3.47
N LEU A 53 11.51 -6.13 2.76
CA LEU A 53 10.79 -5.03 2.14
C LEU A 53 10.37 -3.99 3.18
N TYR A 54 9.78 -4.44 4.29
CA TYR A 54 9.35 -3.55 5.36
C TYR A 54 10.51 -2.70 5.89
N HIS A 55 11.68 -3.30 6.12
CA HIS A 55 12.85 -2.57 6.57
C HIS A 55 13.33 -1.54 5.55
N GLN A 56 13.27 -1.84 4.25
CA GLN A 56 13.61 -0.90 3.18
C GLN A 56 12.68 0.32 3.14
N VAL A 57 11.37 0.12 3.30
CA VAL A 57 10.39 1.21 3.14
C VAL A 57 10.05 1.93 4.45
N SER A 58 10.26 1.31 5.62
CA SER A 58 9.80 1.84 6.92
C SER A 58 10.36 3.21 7.31
N LYS A 59 11.51 3.60 6.73
CA LYS A 59 12.15 4.89 6.96
C LYS A 59 11.88 5.92 5.87
N SER A 60 11.13 5.56 4.82
CA SER A 60 10.81 6.46 3.72
C SER A 60 9.77 7.52 4.11
N ASP A 61 9.82 8.66 3.43
CA ASP A 61 8.82 9.72 3.57
C ASP A 61 7.41 9.21 3.26
N ASP A 62 7.26 8.38 2.22
CA ASP A 62 5.97 7.79 1.83
C ASP A 62 5.39 6.90 2.93
N TYR A 63 6.23 6.18 3.68
CA TYR A 63 5.78 5.36 4.80
C TYR A 63 5.34 6.22 5.99
N GLN A 64 6.10 7.28 6.27
CA GLN A 64 5.86 8.19 7.41
C GLN A 64 4.72 9.19 7.15
N ALA A 65 4.36 9.44 5.88
CA ALA A 65 3.25 10.29 5.49
C ALA A 65 1.87 9.76 5.92
N LEU A 66 1.79 8.49 6.33
CA LEU A 66 0.58 7.82 6.80
C LEU A 66 0.80 7.23 8.21
N PRO A 67 -0.27 7.05 9.01
CA PRO A 67 -0.15 6.36 10.28
C PRO A 67 0.43 4.95 10.10
N THR A 68 1.39 4.57 10.93
CA THR A 68 2.15 3.31 10.83
C THR A 68 1.28 2.07 10.58
N LYS A 69 0.11 1.99 11.23
CA LYS A 69 -0.82 0.87 11.06
C LYS A 69 -1.40 0.81 9.64
N VAL A 70 -1.71 1.96 9.04
CA VAL A 70 -2.22 2.09 7.67
C VAL A 70 -1.11 1.74 6.68
N SER A 71 0.08 2.32 6.85
CA SER A 71 1.26 2.05 6.00
C SER A 71 1.58 0.56 5.94
N LYS A 72 1.60 -0.12 7.10
CA LYS A 72 1.83 -1.57 7.17
C LYS A 72 0.74 -2.39 6.45
N GLN A 73 -0.52 -1.96 6.48
CA GLN A 73 -1.60 -2.66 5.77
C GLN A 73 -1.50 -2.51 4.25
N ILE A 74 -1.07 -1.34 3.76
CA ILE A 74 -0.82 -1.12 2.33
C ILE A 74 0.26 -2.09 1.83
N ILE A 75 1.37 -2.19 2.54
CA ILE A 75 2.48 -3.11 2.20
C ILE A 75 2.01 -4.57 2.27
N ARG A 76 1.21 -4.95 3.28
CA ARG A 76 0.65 -6.31 3.37
C ARG A 76 -0.26 -6.66 2.20
N ARG A 77 -1.06 -5.70 1.72
CA ARG A 77 -1.94 -5.93 0.57
C ARG A 77 -1.14 -6.14 -0.71
N LEU A 78 -0.05 -5.39 -0.88
CA LEU A 78 0.92 -5.60 -1.95
C LEU A 78 1.60 -6.98 -1.82
N ASP A 79 2.06 -7.35 -0.62
CA ASP A 79 2.69 -8.64 -0.35
C ASP A 79 1.77 -9.82 -0.71
N SER A 80 0.48 -9.72 -0.37
CA SER A 80 -0.52 -10.71 -0.76
C SER A 80 -0.67 -10.82 -2.28
N ALA A 81 -0.66 -9.70 -3.02
CA ALA A 81 -0.75 -9.72 -4.47
C ALA A 81 0.45 -10.42 -5.11
N TRP A 82 1.65 -10.16 -4.58
CA TRP A 82 2.86 -10.86 -5.00
C TRP A 82 2.87 -12.34 -4.59
N SER A 83 2.37 -12.69 -3.41
CA SER A 83 2.19 -14.09 -3.01
C SER A 83 1.29 -14.83 -4.00
N SER A 84 0.15 -14.22 -4.40
CA SER A 84 -0.77 -14.79 -5.37
C SER A 84 -0.16 -14.92 -6.77
N TYR A 85 0.73 -14.02 -7.17
CA TYR A 85 1.43 -14.10 -8.46
C TYR A 85 2.37 -15.31 -8.55
N PHE A 86 2.95 -15.74 -7.42
CA PHE A 86 3.89 -16.88 -7.34
C PHE A 86 3.25 -18.19 -6.89
N ALA A 87 1.95 -18.20 -6.61
CA ALA A 87 1.20 -19.37 -6.15
C ALA A 87 0.70 -20.24 -7.32
#